data_AF-A0A6P1E865-F1
#
_entry.id   AF-A0A6P1E865-F1
#
_cell.length_a   1.000
_cell.length_b   1.000
_cell.length_c   1.000
_cell.angle_alpha   90.00
_cell.angle_beta   90.00
_cell.angle_gamma   90.00
#
_symmetry.space_group_name_H-M   'P 1'
#
loop_
_entity.id
_entity.type
_entity.pdbx_description
1 polymer ?
#
loop_
_entity_poly.entity_id
_entity_poly.type
_entity_poly.pdbx_seq_one_letter_code
_entity_poly.pdbx_strand_id
1 'polypeptide(L)'
;MGFFITGGYLMKVRKLILPFMIICLFIFALTKSANADAATWHTGTPKVIRGNWYYNGSGEQKAFITYTKTMSSGELFKQSDNNLGYYKLPGYGLKHIKYKALHHHIYLITGIQYSPKGASVQFDGQRLSYKVKAPDKKNLYFYKGFRHYTRKPNFKIVKQNQQATSNQ
;
A
#
# COMPACT_ATOMS: atom_id res chain seq x y z
N MET A 1 41.51 38.80 -69.72
CA MET A 1 40.39 39.55 -69.10
C MET A 1 40.32 39.14 -67.63
N GLY A 2 41.03 39.86 -66.77
CA GLY A 2 40.97 39.64 -65.33
C GLY A 2 39.81 40.42 -64.73
N PHE A 3 39.09 39.81 -63.77
CA PHE A 3 38.18 40.51 -62.89
C PHE A 3 38.57 40.24 -61.44
N PHE A 4 38.99 41.32 -60.78
CA PHE A 4 39.09 41.48 -59.33
C PHE A 4 37.72 41.90 -58.78
N ILE A 5 37.22 41.23 -57.74
CA ILE A 5 36.32 41.78 -56.70
C ILE A 5 36.68 41.05 -55.38
N THR A 6 37.63 41.54 -54.57
CA THR A 6 37.40 42.26 -53.28
C THR A 6 36.24 41.69 -52.46
N GLY A 7 36.47 40.92 -51.39
CA GLY A 7 36.87 41.45 -50.09
C GLY A 7 35.66 41.91 -49.26
N GLY A 8 35.29 41.16 -48.21
CA GLY A 8 34.41 41.70 -47.15
C GLY A 8 33.27 40.83 -46.63
N TYR A 9 33.52 39.58 -46.24
CA TYR A 9 32.62 38.85 -45.33
C TYR A 9 33.43 38.07 -44.28
N LEU A 10 34.29 38.78 -43.57
CA LEU A 10 34.97 38.24 -42.39
C LEU A 10 34.76 39.21 -41.21
N MET A 11 34.17 38.69 -40.14
CA MET A 11 33.89 39.33 -38.85
C MET A 11 32.66 40.27 -38.79
N LYS A 12 31.47 39.68 -38.64
CA LYS A 12 30.33 40.36 -37.98
C LYS A 12 29.52 39.46 -37.03
N VAL A 13 30.16 38.45 -36.43
CA VAL A 13 29.49 37.51 -35.49
C VAL A 13 30.19 37.42 -34.11
N ARG A 14 31.21 38.25 -33.84
CA ARG A 14 32.01 38.16 -32.59
C ARG A 14 31.55 39.07 -31.44
N LYS A 15 30.38 39.73 -31.54
CA LYS A 15 29.86 40.63 -30.48
C LYS A 15 28.46 40.28 -29.96
N LEU A 16 27.99 39.04 -30.17
CA LEU A 16 26.66 38.61 -29.73
C LEU A 16 26.65 37.26 -29.00
N ILE A 17 27.81 36.73 -28.62
CA ILE A 17 27.92 35.45 -27.91
C ILE A 17 27.95 35.66 -26.38
N LEU A 18 28.35 36.84 -25.90
CA LEU A 18 28.47 37.09 -24.45
C LEU A 18 27.14 37.33 -23.68
N PRO A 19 26.08 37.98 -24.22
CA PRO A 19 24.88 38.21 -23.41
C PRO A 19 23.94 36.99 -23.36
N PHE A 20 24.06 36.05 -24.29
CA PHE A 20 23.17 34.88 -24.36
C PHE A 20 23.50 33.82 -23.28
N MET A 21 24.77 33.72 -22.87
CA MET A 21 25.18 32.78 -21.83
C MET A 21 24.71 33.18 -20.42
N ILE A 22 24.58 34.49 -20.15
CA ILE A 22 24.11 35.01 -18.86
C ILE A 22 22.59 34.78 -18.70
N ILE A 23 21.82 34.89 -19.78
CA ILE A 23 20.36 34.67 -19.77
C ILE A 23 20.04 33.18 -19.54
N CYS A 24 20.81 32.26 -20.13
CA CYS A 24 20.66 30.82 -19.87
C CYS A 24 21.00 30.43 -18.42
N LEU A 25 21.97 31.13 -17.79
CA LEU A 25 22.33 30.87 -16.39
C LEU A 25 21.22 31.34 -15.41
N PHE A 26 20.49 32.41 -15.75
CA PHE A 26 19.39 32.93 -14.93
C PHE A 26 18.12 32.09 -15.02
N ILE A 27 17.84 31.46 -16.18
CA ILE A 27 16.68 30.58 -16.35
C ILE A 27 16.86 29.25 -15.57
N PHE A 28 18.09 28.79 -15.38
CA PHE A 28 18.35 27.57 -14.60
C PHE A 28 18.14 27.76 -13.09
N ALA A 29 18.32 28.98 -12.57
CA ALA A 29 18.13 29.31 -11.16
C ALA A 29 16.65 29.38 -10.70
N LEU A 30 15.71 29.38 -11.66
CA LEU A 30 14.26 29.39 -11.39
C LEU A 30 13.62 28.01 -11.43
N THR A 31 14.41 26.94 -11.62
CA THR A 31 13.90 25.58 -11.40
C THR A 31 13.78 25.36 -9.90
N LYS A 32 12.62 25.80 -9.38
CA LYS A 32 12.06 25.43 -8.09
C LYS A 32 12.53 24.04 -7.74
N SER A 33 13.27 23.93 -6.64
CA SER A 33 13.50 22.69 -5.93
C SER A 33 12.16 22.00 -5.81
N ALA A 34 11.92 20.99 -6.64
CA ALA A 34 10.86 20.05 -6.37
C ALA A 34 11.29 19.42 -5.04
N ASN A 35 10.68 19.89 -3.95
CA ASN A 35 10.81 19.24 -2.66
C ASN A 35 10.35 17.80 -2.89
N ALA A 36 11.31 16.91 -3.13
CA ALA A 36 11.07 15.50 -3.11
C ALA A 36 10.75 15.19 -1.66
N ASP A 37 9.46 15.27 -1.30
CA ASP A 37 8.95 14.78 -0.03
C ASP A 37 9.38 13.32 0.06
N ALA A 38 10.49 13.08 0.75
CA ALA A 38 11.03 11.76 0.95
C ALA A 38 10.00 11.01 1.78
N ALA A 39 9.10 10.31 1.10
CA ALA A 39 7.97 9.69 1.76
C ALA A 39 8.50 8.68 2.79
N THR A 40 8.38 9.08 4.05
CA THR A 40 9.12 8.54 5.19
C THR A 40 8.40 7.31 5.72
N TRP A 41 9.17 6.34 6.20
CA TRP A 41 8.61 5.17 6.87
C TRP A 41 8.25 5.51 8.31
N HIS A 42 7.01 5.22 8.67
CA HIS A 42 6.49 5.33 10.02
C HIS A 42 6.36 3.95 10.65
N THR A 43 6.72 3.83 11.93
CA THR A 43 6.57 2.58 12.67
C THR A 43 5.11 2.36 13.09
N GLY A 44 4.67 1.11 12.99
CA GLY A 44 3.35 0.65 13.35
C GLY A 44 2.34 0.68 12.19
N THR A 45 1.07 0.52 12.51
CA THR A 45 -0.03 0.58 11.55
C THR A 45 -0.70 1.96 11.60
N PRO A 46 -1.08 2.56 10.44
CA PRO A 46 -1.84 3.81 10.41
C PRO A 46 -3.09 3.73 11.28
N LYS A 47 -3.35 4.78 12.07
CA LYS A 47 -4.48 4.79 13.02
C LYS A 47 -5.82 4.47 12.37
N VAL A 48 -6.07 4.98 11.16
CA VAL A 48 -7.31 4.75 10.40
C VAL A 48 -7.54 3.28 10.01
N ILE A 49 -6.46 2.50 9.82
CA ILE A 49 -6.52 1.08 9.44
C ILE A 49 -6.69 0.16 10.65
N ARG A 50 -6.41 0.61 11.89
CA ARG A 50 -6.47 -0.27 13.07
C ARG A 50 -7.86 -0.82 13.32
N GLY A 51 -7.94 -1.97 13.98
CA GLY A 51 -9.17 -2.68 14.34
C GLY A 51 -9.48 -3.86 13.44
N ASN A 52 -10.70 -4.38 13.58
CA ASN A 52 -11.19 -5.53 12.83
C ASN A 52 -11.85 -5.11 11.52
N TRP A 53 -11.67 -5.95 10.51
CA TRP A 53 -12.18 -5.78 9.16
C TRP A 53 -12.67 -7.13 8.64
N TYR A 54 -13.77 -7.10 7.88
CA TYR A 54 -14.46 -8.29 7.38
C TYR A 54 -14.70 -8.16 5.88
N TYR A 55 -14.29 -9.18 5.14
CA TYR A 55 -14.64 -9.37 3.74
C TYR A 55 -15.96 -10.12 3.68
N ASN A 56 -16.97 -9.46 3.15
CA ASN A 56 -18.35 -9.97 3.06
C ASN A 56 -18.61 -10.68 1.73
N GLY A 57 -17.68 -11.52 1.28
CA GLY A 57 -17.85 -12.27 0.04
C GLY A 57 -18.93 -13.37 0.12
N SER A 58 -19.17 -14.00 -1.01
CA SER A 58 -20.16 -15.08 -1.18
C SER A 58 -19.57 -16.45 -0.86
N GLY A 59 -20.42 -17.39 -0.45
CA GLY A 59 -20.03 -18.77 -0.13
C GLY A 59 -18.95 -18.84 0.95
N GLU A 60 -17.91 -19.63 0.69
CA GLU A 60 -16.76 -19.82 1.57
C GLU A 60 -15.76 -18.65 1.55
N GLN A 61 -15.94 -17.68 0.66
CA GLN A 61 -15.05 -16.53 0.53
C GLN A 61 -15.42 -15.45 1.55
N LYS A 62 -15.34 -15.79 2.84
CA LYS A 62 -15.49 -14.85 3.94
C LYS A 62 -14.15 -14.77 4.64
N ALA A 63 -13.63 -13.57 4.86
CA ALA A 63 -12.33 -13.38 5.49
C ALA A 63 -12.39 -12.30 6.56
N PHE A 64 -11.43 -12.33 7.48
CA PHE A 64 -11.16 -11.21 8.36
C PHE A 64 -9.71 -10.79 8.26
N ILE A 65 -9.47 -9.52 8.62
CA ILE A 65 -8.14 -9.04 8.97
C ILE A 65 -8.26 -8.07 10.14
N THR A 66 -7.37 -8.24 11.11
CA THR A 66 -7.27 -7.41 12.29
C THR A 66 -5.93 -6.72 12.28
N TYR A 67 -5.94 -5.41 12.56
CA TYR A 67 -4.75 -4.59 12.70
C TYR A 67 -4.64 -4.02 14.11
N THR A 68 -3.53 -4.30 14.79
CA THR A 68 -3.17 -3.65 16.05
C THR A 68 -2.23 -2.47 15.78
N LYS A 69 -1.58 -1.93 16.82
CA LYS A 69 -0.58 -0.86 16.64
C LYS A 69 0.62 -1.32 15.82
N THR A 70 1.01 -2.59 15.92
CA THR A 70 2.30 -3.10 15.41
C THR A 70 2.18 -4.43 14.67
N MET A 71 0.99 -5.04 14.64
CA MET A 71 0.76 -6.36 14.06
C MET A 71 -0.52 -6.42 13.24
N SER A 72 -0.61 -7.44 12.38
CA SER A 72 -1.84 -7.83 11.70
C SER A 72 -2.04 -9.33 11.78
N SER A 73 -3.29 -9.78 11.73
CA SER A 73 -3.67 -11.20 11.62
C SER A 73 -4.94 -11.32 10.79
N GLY A 74 -4.99 -12.25 9.85
CA GLY A 74 -6.18 -12.48 9.03
C GLY A 74 -6.19 -13.88 8.46
N GLU A 75 -7.39 -14.35 8.12
CA GLU A 75 -7.65 -15.64 7.50
C GLU A 75 -9.05 -15.68 6.92
N LEU A 76 -9.32 -16.69 6.09
CA LEU A 76 -10.66 -17.14 5.77
C LEU A 76 -11.40 -17.64 7.03
N PHE A 77 -12.70 -17.37 7.05
CA PHE A 77 -13.61 -18.05 7.96
C PHE A 77 -13.90 -19.46 7.45
N LYS A 78 -14.11 -20.39 8.37
CA LYS A 78 -14.69 -21.70 8.06
C LYS A 78 -16.16 -21.73 8.44
N GLN A 79 -16.96 -22.42 7.62
CA GLN A 79 -18.35 -22.70 7.91
C GLN A 79 -18.43 -23.75 9.03
N SER A 80 -19.32 -23.55 9.99
CA SER A 80 -19.61 -24.52 11.06
C SER A 80 -20.32 -25.74 10.47
N ASP A 81 -20.04 -26.94 10.98
CA ASP A 81 -20.56 -28.21 10.43
C ASP A 81 -22.10 -28.28 10.44
N ASN A 82 -22.72 -27.57 11.39
CA ASN A 82 -24.17 -27.45 11.55
C ASN A 82 -24.80 -26.28 10.79
N ASN A 83 -24.05 -25.60 9.90
CA ASN A 83 -24.50 -24.42 9.15
C ASN A 83 -25.02 -23.25 10.01
N LEU A 84 -24.71 -23.21 11.31
CA LEU A 84 -25.18 -22.14 12.21
C LEU A 84 -24.40 -20.82 12.10
N GLY A 85 -23.37 -20.78 11.26
CA GLY A 85 -22.55 -19.61 11.00
C GLY A 85 -21.11 -19.96 10.64
N TYR A 86 -20.22 -19.00 10.88
CA TYR A 86 -18.81 -19.06 10.50
C TYR A 86 -17.91 -18.85 11.72
N TYR A 87 -16.82 -19.59 11.83
CA TYR A 87 -15.86 -19.43 12.92
C TYR A 87 -14.47 -19.00 12.41
N LYS A 88 -13.72 -18.32 13.28
CA LYS A 88 -12.38 -17.83 12.97
C LYS A 88 -11.35 -18.93 13.19
N LEU A 89 -10.49 -19.15 12.21
CA LEU A 89 -9.26 -19.88 12.40
C LEU A 89 -8.15 -18.95 12.92
N PRO A 90 -7.09 -19.51 13.53
CA PRO A 90 -5.88 -18.75 13.81
C PRO A 90 -5.33 -18.14 12.52
N GLY A 91 -5.32 -16.81 12.43
CA GLY A 91 -4.85 -16.12 11.24
C GLY A 91 -3.37 -15.78 11.28
N TYR A 92 -2.71 -15.88 10.13
CA TYR A 92 -1.35 -15.38 9.93
C TYR A 92 -1.36 -13.88 9.63
N GLY A 93 -0.19 -13.25 9.69
CA GLY A 93 -0.08 -11.85 9.30
C GLY A 93 1.30 -11.30 9.52
N LEU A 94 1.39 -9.99 9.81
CA LEU A 94 2.65 -9.28 9.91
C LEU A 94 2.95 -8.88 11.35
N LYS A 95 4.21 -9.03 11.77
CA LYS A 95 4.80 -8.40 12.96
C LYS A 95 5.76 -7.29 12.54
N HIS A 96 6.06 -6.38 13.47
CA HIS A 96 6.93 -5.24 13.23
C HIS A 96 6.49 -4.39 12.03
N ILE A 97 5.18 -4.11 11.96
CA ILE A 97 4.61 -3.34 10.86
C ILE A 97 5.26 -1.95 10.81
N LYS A 98 5.58 -1.52 9.60
CA LYS A 98 5.88 -0.14 9.23
C LYS A 98 4.97 0.25 8.08
N TYR A 99 4.76 1.55 7.88
CA TYR A 99 4.01 2.05 6.74
C TYR A 99 4.65 3.28 6.12
N LYS A 100 4.37 3.47 4.85
CA LYS A 100 4.67 4.69 4.10
C LYS A 100 3.37 5.23 3.52
N ALA A 101 3.04 6.48 3.82
CA ALA A 101 1.92 7.15 3.17
C ALA A 101 2.34 7.46 1.72
N LEU A 102 1.57 6.97 0.74
CA LEU A 102 1.85 7.20 -0.68
C LEU A 102 1.04 8.38 -1.22
N HIS A 103 -0.21 8.48 -0.78
CA HIS A 103 -1.13 9.55 -1.15
C HIS A 103 -2.27 9.62 -0.12
N HIS A 104 -3.23 10.52 -0.32
CA HIS A 104 -4.40 10.62 0.54
C HIS A 104 -5.09 9.25 0.70
N HIS A 105 -5.10 8.73 1.93
CA HIS A 105 -5.66 7.43 2.30
C HIS A 105 -5.02 6.18 1.68
N ILE A 106 -3.91 6.31 0.95
CA ILE A 106 -3.21 5.17 0.34
C ILE A 106 -1.89 4.94 1.07
N TYR A 107 -1.71 3.72 1.56
CA TYR A 107 -0.57 3.32 2.38
C TYR A 107 0.12 2.10 1.79
N LEU A 108 1.45 2.12 1.78
CA LEU A 108 2.27 0.93 1.62
C LEU A 108 2.59 0.38 3.01
N ILE A 109 2.08 -0.80 3.33
CA ILE A 109 2.33 -1.52 4.58
C ILE A 109 3.47 -2.51 4.34
N THR A 110 4.39 -2.62 5.29
CA THR A 110 5.45 -3.64 5.29
C THR A 110 5.61 -4.26 6.67
N GLY A 111 6.02 -5.51 6.75
CA GLY A 111 6.27 -6.20 8.02
C GLY A 111 6.83 -7.59 7.79
N ILE A 112 7.15 -8.29 8.88
CA ILE A 112 7.68 -9.65 8.84
C ILE A 112 6.50 -10.61 8.97
N GLN A 113 6.33 -11.54 8.05
CA GLN A 113 5.28 -12.54 8.17
C GLN A 113 5.56 -13.45 9.36
N TYR A 114 4.51 -13.80 10.08
CA TYR A 114 4.56 -14.81 11.13
C TYR A 114 3.39 -15.78 11.01
N SER A 115 3.65 -17.02 11.40
CA SER A 115 2.63 -18.07 11.52
C SER A 115 1.99 -18.06 12.91
N PRO A 116 0.69 -18.37 13.04
CA PRO A 116 0.12 -18.70 14.33
C PRO A 116 0.70 -20.02 14.86
N LYS A 117 0.69 -20.20 16.19
CA LYS A 117 1.24 -21.41 16.84
C LYS A 117 0.55 -22.67 16.31
N GLY A 118 1.32 -23.62 15.81
CA GLY A 118 0.81 -24.89 15.26
C GLY A 118 0.48 -24.85 13.76
N ALA A 119 0.80 -23.76 13.06
CA ALA A 119 0.73 -23.69 11.60
C ALA A 119 2.06 -23.19 11.03
N SER A 120 2.35 -23.54 9.78
CA SER A 120 3.47 -23.01 9.01
C SER A 120 2.93 -22.29 7.78
N VAL A 121 3.38 -21.05 7.56
CA VAL A 121 3.06 -20.32 6.32
C VAL A 121 4.26 -20.28 5.38
N GLN A 122 3.99 -20.17 4.09
CA GLN A 122 4.99 -20.25 3.01
C GLN A 122 6.16 -19.26 3.16
N PHE A 123 5.92 -18.08 3.76
CA PHE A 123 6.93 -17.03 3.89
C PHE A 123 7.19 -16.62 5.35
N ASP A 124 7.09 -17.56 6.30
CA ASP A 124 7.40 -17.28 7.71
C ASP A 124 8.79 -16.65 7.87
N GLY A 125 8.89 -15.58 8.66
CA GLY A 125 10.12 -14.81 8.85
C GLY A 125 10.48 -13.87 7.70
N GLN A 126 9.80 -13.92 6.55
CA GLN A 126 10.10 -13.04 5.42
C GLN A 126 9.41 -11.69 5.53
N ARG A 127 10.05 -10.66 4.96
CA ARG A 127 9.44 -9.32 4.88
C ARG A 127 8.49 -9.25 3.70
N LEU A 128 7.22 -8.98 3.98
CA LEU A 128 6.19 -8.74 2.97
C LEU A 128 5.78 -7.27 2.95
N SER A 129 5.34 -6.81 1.78
CA SER A 129 4.78 -5.47 1.62
C SER A 129 3.57 -5.48 0.70
N TYR A 130 2.56 -4.67 1.04
CA TYR A 130 1.34 -4.54 0.24
C TYR A 130 0.73 -3.15 0.36
N LYS A 131 -0.01 -2.75 -0.69
CA LYS A 131 -0.72 -1.47 -0.72
C LYS A 131 -2.15 -1.65 -0.23
N VAL A 132 -2.63 -0.67 0.54
CA VAL A 132 -4.02 -0.56 0.98
C VAL A 132 -4.53 0.86 0.83
N LYS A 133 -5.84 0.99 0.58
CA LYS A 133 -6.56 2.26 0.56
C LYS A 133 -7.61 2.25 1.68
N ALA A 134 -7.56 3.21 2.59
CA ALA A 134 -8.50 3.36 3.70
C ALA A 134 -9.15 4.74 3.62
N PRO A 135 -10.11 4.96 2.69
CA PRO A 135 -10.68 6.28 2.40
C PRO A 135 -11.42 6.86 3.61
N ASP A 136 -11.90 6.00 4.51
CA ASP A 136 -12.61 6.39 5.71
C ASP A 136 -12.41 5.32 6.81
N LYS A 137 -13.06 5.50 7.96
CA LYS A 137 -12.96 4.56 9.10
C LYS A 137 -13.79 3.28 8.92
N LYS A 138 -14.63 3.18 7.88
CA LYS A 138 -15.60 2.11 7.62
C LYS A 138 -15.17 1.17 6.48
N ASN A 139 -14.32 1.64 5.56
CA ASN A 139 -13.91 0.94 4.35
C ASN A 139 -12.39 0.75 4.28
N LEU A 140 -11.96 -0.45 3.92
CA LEU A 140 -10.57 -0.80 3.67
C LEU A 140 -10.47 -1.58 2.36
N TYR A 141 -9.61 -1.14 1.45
CA TYR A 141 -9.42 -1.77 0.17
C TYR A 141 -7.99 -2.28 0.01
N PHE A 142 -7.85 -3.51 -0.49
CA PHE A 142 -6.56 -4.10 -0.86
C PHE A 142 -6.41 -4.09 -2.38
N TYR A 143 -5.20 -3.78 -2.84
CA TYR A 143 -4.89 -3.77 -4.27
C TYR A 143 -4.73 -5.18 -4.86
N LYS A 144 -4.58 -6.21 -4.02
CA LYS A 144 -4.48 -7.62 -4.40
C LYS A 144 -5.31 -8.48 -3.44
N GLY A 145 -5.79 -9.62 -3.89
CA GLY A 145 -6.62 -10.53 -3.10
C GLY A 145 -8.04 -10.00 -2.88
N PHE A 146 -8.61 -10.26 -1.71
CA PHE A 146 -9.94 -9.78 -1.31
C PHE A 146 -9.97 -8.25 -1.26
N ARG A 147 -10.73 -7.63 -2.17
CA ARG A 147 -10.53 -6.21 -2.49
C ARG A 147 -11.17 -5.24 -1.51
N HIS A 148 -12.26 -5.59 -0.83
CA HIS A 148 -13.04 -4.64 -0.02
C HIS A 148 -13.48 -5.25 1.31
N TYR A 149 -13.01 -4.66 2.40
CA TYR A 149 -13.38 -5.02 3.75
C TYR A 149 -14.16 -3.88 4.42
N THR A 150 -15.06 -4.27 5.32
CA THR A 150 -15.86 -3.35 6.13
C THR A 150 -15.70 -3.67 7.62
N ARG A 151 -16.23 -2.80 8.49
CA ARG A 151 -16.15 -2.99 9.95
C ARG A 151 -17.10 -4.03 10.52
N LYS A 152 -18.16 -4.37 9.79
CA LYS A 152 -19.22 -5.27 10.26
C LYS A 152 -19.38 -6.44 9.29
N PRO A 153 -19.36 -7.69 9.79
CA PRO A 153 -19.72 -8.82 8.96
C PRO A 153 -21.23 -8.78 8.66
N ASN A 154 -21.63 -9.20 7.46
CA ASN A 154 -23.04 -9.45 7.12
C ASN A 154 -23.45 -10.92 7.33
N PHE A 155 -22.63 -11.66 8.07
CA PHE A 155 -22.81 -13.08 8.36
C PHE A 155 -22.60 -13.33 9.86
N LYS A 156 -23.18 -14.42 10.35
CA LYS A 156 -23.08 -14.82 11.76
C LYS A 156 -21.71 -15.40 12.05
N ILE A 157 -21.03 -14.86 13.06
CA ILE A 157 -19.77 -15.39 13.58
C ILE A 157 -20.05 -16.20 14.85
N VAL A 158 -19.58 -17.44 14.90
CA VAL A 158 -19.64 -18.34 16.07
C VAL A 158 -18.23 -18.52 16.66
N LYS A 159 -18.16 -18.87 17.95
CA LYS A 159 -16.89 -18.91 18.70
C LYS A 159 -15.95 -20.04 18.28
N GLN A 160 -16.51 -21.20 17.95
CA GLN A 160 -15.80 -22.41 17.55
C GLN A 160 -16.74 -23.28 16.72
N ASN A 161 -16.21 -24.34 16.09
CA ASN A 161 -17.06 -25.31 15.41
C ASN A 161 -18.08 -25.86 16.41
N GLN A 162 -19.36 -25.57 16.18
CA GLN A 162 -20.43 -26.11 17.02
C GLN A 162 -20.84 -27.41 16.34
N GLN A 163 -20.32 -28.53 16.84
CA GLN A 163 -20.93 -29.82 16.50
C GLN A 163 -22.39 -29.77 16.96
N ALA A 164 -23.30 -30.28 16.13
CA ALA A 164 -24.68 -30.45 16.55
C ALA A 164 -24.66 -31.32 17.81
N THR A 165 -25.09 -30.76 18.94
CA THR A 165 -25.47 -31.57 20.09
C THR A 165 -26.61 -32.46 19.60
N SER A 166 -26.30 -33.71 19.25
CA SER A 166 -27.30 -34.76 19.10
C SER A 166 -27.87 -34.99 20.49
N ASN A 167 -28.98 -34.30 20.79
CA ASN A 167 -29.78 -34.67 21.94
C ASN A 167 -30.46 -36.00 21.60
N GLN A 168 -29.96 -37.05 22.27
CA GLN A 168 -30.58 -38.33 22.62
C GLN A 168 -31.36 -39.09 21.56
#